data_AF-A0AAN6VLI8-F1
#
_entry.id   AF-A0AAN6VLI8-F1
#
_cell.length_a   1.000
_cell.length_b   1.000
_cell.length_c   1.000
_cell.angle_alpha   90.00
_cell.angle_beta   90.00
_cell.angle_gamma   90.00
#
_symmetry.space_group_name_H-M   'P 1'
#
loop_
_entity.id
_entity.type
_entity.pdbx_description
1 polymer ?
#
loop_
_entity_poly.entity_id
_entity_poly.type
_entity_poly.pdbx_seq_one_letter_code
_entity_poly.pdbx_strand_id
1 'polypeptide(L)'
;MASKSKPQKPTGKHSNLVSASKYDVNGLRVLIPNQKGCKSLDLLECKSSISALKSFTRKVATYNQHVPELRDLKESDIEPKVRQYLLVIRSSFPHIVVSDEYGMARKNGRTNKRSFQGSMEPKTAAVIELNATLMNRLVDAYCILKAADSETNTRRFRNLHFRLSVTMAHELVHVYNLYLQYSSDEHTPPQITYGGYGDSVVGESGRYWEYKVLGGFVDMRQSPDGMEVVALRDNHREKCWRIKTVHPKNRFTELTSAIDWKNKFKDVFPAVAADQETKQLLLAQIVWLTGPKIMKTLMYNMSGQDLRGFALRPRTVLRQAHKS
;
A
#
# COMPACT_ATOMS: atom_id res chain seq x y z
N MET A 1 38.12 47.76 30.11
CA MET A 1 38.50 46.70 29.15
C MET A 1 37.75 45.43 29.54
N ALA A 2 36.71 45.03 28.79
CA ALA A 2 35.90 43.85 29.11
C ALA A 2 36.14 42.78 28.05
N SER A 3 36.70 41.63 28.45
CA SER A 3 36.97 40.49 27.56
C SER A 3 35.69 39.68 27.32
N LYS A 4 35.22 39.62 26.07
CA LYS A 4 34.10 38.75 25.67
C LYS A 4 34.61 37.34 25.41
N SER A 5 34.12 36.36 26.18
CA SER A 5 34.32 34.93 25.96
C SER A 5 33.50 34.45 24.75
N LYS A 6 34.15 33.80 23.79
CA LYS A 6 33.49 33.17 22.63
C LYS A 6 32.83 31.84 23.04
N PRO A 7 31.64 31.49 22.49
CA PRO A 7 31.00 30.21 22.77
C PRO A 7 31.70 29.05 22.03
N GLN A 8 31.96 27.97 22.75
CA GLN A 8 32.41 26.68 22.20
C GLN A 8 31.30 26.05 21.34
N LYS A 9 31.68 25.58 20.15
CA LYS A 9 30.81 24.76 19.28
C LYS A 9 30.58 23.39 19.93
N PRO A 10 29.34 22.87 19.94
CA PRO A 10 29.09 21.50 20.35
C PRO A 10 29.64 20.54 19.28
N THR A 11 30.57 19.69 19.70
CA THR A 11 31.03 18.52 18.94
C THR A 11 29.96 17.44 19.02
N GLY A 12 28.99 17.50 18.11
CA GLY A 12 27.96 16.48 17.95
C GLY A 12 28.50 15.25 17.23
N LYS A 13 28.43 14.09 17.89
CA LYS A 13 28.61 12.76 17.31
C LYS A 13 27.78 12.61 16.04
N HIS A 14 28.42 12.09 14.99
CA HIS A 14 27.84 11.79 13.69
C HIS A 14 26.56 10.95 13.81
N SER A 15 25.42 11.52 13.41
CA SER A 15 24.27 10.73 13.00
C SER A 15 24.58 10.13 11.63
N ASN A 16 24.66 8.81 11.55
CA ASN A 16 24.74 8.09 10.29
C ASN A 16 23.37 8.10 9.61
N LEU A 17 22.93 9.26 9.14
CA LEU A 17 21.87 9.35 8.14
C LEU A 17 22.52 9.52 6.77
N VAL A 18 22.35 8.47 5.99
CA VAL A 18 22.76 8.40 4.60
C VAL A 18 21.93 9.43 3.80
N SER A 19 22.62 10.39 3.18
CA SER A 19 22.03 11.36 2.25
C SER A 19 21.18 10.65 1.18
N ALA A 20 20.08 11.27 0.74
CA ALA A 20 19.30 10.78 -0.42
C ALA A 20 20.17 10.61 -1.68
N SER A 21 21.28 11.36 -1.78
CA SER A 21 22.28 11.21 -2.84
C SER A 21 23.14 9.93 -2.74
N LYS A 22 23.08 9.20 -1.62
CA LYS A 22 23.66 7.85 -1.50
C LYS A 22 22.66 6.74 -1.84
N TYR A 23 21.37 7.07 -2.04
CA TYR A 23 20.39 6.18 -2.69
C TYR A 23 20.42 6.29 -4.22
N ASP A 24 21.31 7.13 -4.76
CA ASP A 24 21.94 6.91 -6.06
C ASP A 24 22.90 5.69 -5.94
N VAL A 25 22.34 4.57 -5.46
CA VAL A 25 23.01 3.27 -5.47
C VAL A 25 22.86 2.80 -6.89
N ASN A 26 23.97 2.54 -7.57
CA ASN A 26 24.04 1.89 -8.87
C ASN A 26 22.97 0.77 -8.99
N GLY A 27 21.79 1.06 -9.55
CA GLY A 27 20.69 0.11 -9.72
C GLY A 27 19.37 0.39 -9.00
N LEU A 28 19.30 1.27 -7.99
CA LEU A 28 18.02 1.64 -7.36
C LEU A 28 17.32 2.73 -8.16
N ARG A 29 16.05 2.50 -8.50
CA ARG A 29 15.29 3.44 -9.34
C ARG A 29 14.09 4.00 -8.60
N VAL A 30 14.06 5.33 -8.54
CA VAL A 30 13.01 6.10 -7.90
C VAL A 30 11.90 6.39 -8.93
N LEU A 31 10.70 5.85 -8.69
CA LEU A 31 9.52 6.22 -9.46
C LEU A 31 8.93 7.51 -8.88
N ILE A 32 8.72 8.51 -9.74
CA ILE A 32 7.92 9.69 -9.43
C ILE A 32 6.57 9.49 -10.15
N PRO A 33 5.51 9.05 -9.46
CA PRO A 33 4.22 8.84 -10.11
C PRO A 33 3.61 10.17 -10.57
N ASN A 34 3.03 10.18 -11.77
CA ASN A 34 2.15 11.26 -12.20
C ASN A 34 0.84 11.19 -11.39
N GLN A 35 0.45 12.30 -10.77
CA GLN A 35 -0.63 12.35 -9.76
C GLN A 35 -2.03 12.15 -10.34
N LYS A 36 -2.22 12.40 -11.65
CA LYS A 36 -3.54 12.27 -12.30
C LYS A 36 -3.90 10.79 -12.52
N GLY A 37 -4.76 10.27 -11.63
CA GLY A 37 -5.46 8.99 -11.74
C GLY A 37 -4.89 7.83 -10.91
N CYS A 38 -3.99 8.10 -9.95
CA CYS A 38 -3.39 7.07 -9.10
C CYS A 38 -4.49 6.26 -8.38
N LYS A 39 -4.69 4.99 -8.76
CA LYS A 39 -5.77 4.16 -8.22
C LYS A 39 -5.67 3.91 -6.72
N SER A 40 -4.47 3.95 -6.16
CA SER A 40 -4.28 3.87 -4.71
C SER A 40 -4.83 5.09 -3.98
N LEU A 41 -4.70 6.29 -4.57
CA LEU A 41 -5.35 7.49 -4.03
C LEU A 41 -6.86 7.45 -4.21
N ASP A 42 -7.36 6.96 -5.36
CA ASP A 42 -8.81 6.75 -5.55
C ASP A 42 -9.38 5.80 -4.48
N LEU A 43 -8.64 4.73 -4.14
CA LEU A 43 -9.01 3.82 -3.04
C LEU A 43 -9.00 4.52 -1.69
N LEU A 44 -8.02 5.40 -1.42
CA LEU A 44 -7.94 6.12 -0.15
C LEU A 44 -9.01 7.21 0.00
N GLU A 45 -9.42 7.83 -1.10
CA GLU A 45 -10.37 8.95 -1.13
C GLU A 45 -11.83 8.51 -1.18
N CYS A 46 -12.11 7.23 -1.43
CA CYS A 46 -13.47 6.74 -1.43
C CYS A 46 -14.11 6.84 -0.04
N LYS A 47 -15.45 6.94 0.00
CA LYS A 47 -16.22 7.16 1.25
C LYS A 47 -15.91 6.15 2.35
N SER A 48 -15.77 4.87 2.01
CA SER A 48 -15.44 3.83 3.01
C SER A 48 -14.03 3.98 3.56
N SER A 49 -13.06 4.37 2.72
CA SER A 49 -11.69 4.65 3.17
C SER A 49 -11.61 5.90 4.03
N ILE A 50 -12.30 6.99 3.68
CA ILE A 50 -12.38 8.17 4.55
C ILE A 50 -12.95 7.78 5.92
N SER A 51 -14.01 6.96 5.96
CA SER A 51 -14.56 6.43 7.22
C SER A 51 -13.54 5.57 8.00
N ALA A 52 -12.79 4.71 7.30
CA ALA A 52 -11.73 3.90 7.87
C ALA A 52 -10.59 4.74 8.45
N LEU A 53 -10.12 5.75 7.72
CA LEU A 53 -9.08 6.68 8.15
C LEU A 53 -9.54 7.49 9.35
N LYS A 54 -10.78 8.00 9.38
CA LYS A 54 -11.35 8.65 10.58
C LYS A 54 -11.35 7.71 11.80
N SER A 55 -11.75 6.45 11.60
CA SER A 55 -11.72 5.44 12.67
C SER A 55 -10.28 5.15 13.14
N PHE A 56 -9.33 5.10 12.22
CA PHE A 56 -7.91 4.94 12.50
C PHE A 56 -7.39 6.13 13.32
N THR A 57 -7.64 7.37 12.89
CA THR A 57 -7.22 8.59 13.58
C THR A 57 -7.73 8.65 15.02
N ARG A 58 -9.00 8.31 15.27
CA ARG A 58 -9.55 8.23 16.64
C ARG A 58 -8.76 7.27 17.52
N LYS A 59 -8.44 6.09 17.00
CA LYS A 59 -7.66 5.09 17.74
C LYS A 59 -6.22 5.57 17.97
N VAL A 60 -5.56 6.09 16.95
CA VAL A 60 -4.19 6.63 17.08
C VAL A 60 -4.17 7.75 18.12
N ALA A 61 -5.14 8.67 18.08
CA ALA A 61 -5.26 9.71 19.09
C ALA A 61 -5.44 9.12 20.49
N THR A 62 -6.35 8.16 20.66
CA THR A 62 -6.60 7.48 21.95
C THR A 62 -5.33 6.88 22.56
N TYR A 63 -4.47 6.26 21.75
CA TYR A 63 -3.28 5.56 22.25
C TYR A 63 -2.01 6.42 22.30
N ASN A 64 -1.98 7.58 21.64
CA ASN A 64 -0.80 8.46 21.57
C ASN A 64 -1.10 9.84 22.17
N GLN A 65 -1.62 9.85 23.40
CA GLN A 65 -1.96 11.07 24.15
C GLN A 65 -0.72 11.91 24.53
N HIS A 66 0.48 11.36 24.35
CA HIS A 66 1.74 12.10 24.51
C HIS A 66 2.03 13.05 23.34
N VAL A 67 1.38 12.87 22.18
CA VAL A 67 1.48 13.78 21.04
C VAL A 67 0.43 14.89 21.20
N PRO A 68 0.82 16.16 21.48
CA PRO A 68 -0.14 17.23 21.79
C PRO A 68 -1.20 17.43 20.71
N GLU A 69 -0.81 17.40 19.44
CA GLU A 69 -1.73 17.57 18.30
C GLU A 69 -2.80 16.47 18.21
N LEU A 70 -2.52 15.28 18.75
CA LEU A 70 -3.45 14.16 18.78
C LEU A 70 -4.29 14.16 20.07
N ARG A 71 -3.69 14.50 21.20
CA ARG A 71 -4.38 14.65 22.48
C ARG A 71 -5.49 15.71 22.38
N ASP A 72 -5.18 16.82 21.74
CA ASP A 72 -6.06 17.99 21.67
C ASP A 72 -6.95 17.96 20.39
N LEU A 73 -6.94 16.86 19.64
CA LEU A 73 -7.69 16.69 18.39
C LEU A 73 -9.19 16.52 18.66
N LYS A 74 -10.00 17.48 18.20
CA LYS A 74 -11.45 17.42 18.32
C LYS A 74 -12.06 16.50 17.26
N GLU A 75 -13.20 15.90 17.58
CA GLU A 75 -13.95 15.04 16.66
C GLU A 75 -14.32 15.75 15.35
N SER A 76 -14.65 17.05 15.42
CA SER A 76 -14.93 17.90 14.24
C SER A 76 -13.75 18.02 13.29
N ASP A 77 -12.52 17.87 13.80
CA ASP A 77 -11.28 18.15 13.06
C ASP A 77 -10.66 16.89 12.46
N ILE A 78 -11.16 15.70 12.82
CA ILE A 78 -10.65 14.41 12.33
C ILE A 78 -10.80 14.30 10.82
N GLU A 79 -11.99 14.57 10.27
CA GLU A 79 -12.19 14.49 8.82
C GLU A 79 -11.41 15.56 8.05
N PRO A 80 -11.40 16.84 8.48
CA PRO A 80 -10.47 17.84 7.94
C PRO A 80 -9.01 17.37 7.94
N LYS A 81 -8.51 16.76 9.02
CA LYS A 81 -7.15 16.23 9.12
C LYS A 81 -6.89 15.09 8.12
N VAL A 82 -7.84 14.18 7.93
CA VAL A 82 -7.78 13.13 6.89
C VAL A 82 -7.72 13.76 5.49
N ARG A 83 -8.57 14.74 5.20
CA ARG A 83 -8.61 15.41 3.89
C ARG A 83 -7.33 16.19 3.63
N GLN A 84 -6.80 16.87 4.62
CA GLN A 84 -5.53 17.58 4.53
C GLN A 84 -4.38 16.62 4.19
N TYR A 85 -4.32 15.45 4.83
CA TYR A 85 -3.35 14.42 4.50
C TYR A 85 -3.45 13.99 3.03
N LEU A 86 -4.66 13.68 2.55
CA LEU A 86 -4.87 13.25 1.17
C LEU A 86 -4.49 14.34 0.16
N LEU A 87 -4.77 15.61 0.49
CA LEU A 87 -4.32 16.76 -0.31
C LEU A 87 -2.79 16.87 -0.34
N VAL A 88 -2.11 16.67 0.79
CA VAL A 88 -0.64 16.71 0.89
C VAL A 88 0.00 15.59 0.08
N ILE A 89 -0.49 14.35 0.19
CA ILE A 89 0.02 13.22 -0.61
C ILE A 89 -0.27 13.42 -2.10
N ARG A 90 -1.44 13.98 -2.42
CA ARG A 90 -1.79 14.28 -3.80
C ARG A 90 -0.93 15.39 -4.38
N SER A 91 -0.49 16.39 -3.59
CA SER A 91 0.37 17.48 -4.08
C SER A 91 1.84 17.11 -4.13
N SER A 92 2.32 16.27 -3.20
CA SER A 92 3.66 15.70 -3.21
C SER A 92 3.58 14.23 -2.79
N PHE A 93 3.88 13.32 -3.69
CA PHE A 93 3.79 11.89 -3.44
C PHE A 93 5.13 11.36 -2.89
N PRO A 94 5.15 10.45 -1.90
CA PRO A 94 6.38 9.83 -1.41
C PRO A 94 7.24 9.23 -2.53
N HIS A 95 8.56 9.15 -2.32
CA HIS A 95 9.40 8.43 -3.27
C HIS A 95 9.03 6.95 -3.29
N ILE A 96 8.93 6.38 -4.49
CA ILE A 96 8.71 4.94 -4.65
C ILE A 96 10.02 4.31 -5.12
N VAL A 97 10.47 3.28 -4.43
CA VAL A 97 11.62 2.45 -4.81
C VAL A 97 11.11 1.07 -5.19
N VAL A 98 11.72 0.43 -6.18
CA VAL A 98 11.43 -0.96 -6.54
C VAL A 98 12.67 -1.81 -6.31
N SER A 99 12.57 -2.83 -5.46
CA SER A 99 13.69 -3.69 -5.08
C SER A 99 13.19 -5.03 -4.53
N ASP A 100 14.03 -6.06 -4.61
CA ASP A 100 13.86 -7.34 -3.87
C ASP A 100 14.89 -7.48 -2.73
N GLU A 101 15.75 -6.48 -2.54
CA GLU A 101 16.82 -6.46 -1.52
C GLU A 101 16.28 -6.20 -0.10
N TYR A 102 17.15 -6.34 0.91
CA TYR A 102 16.86 -6.01 2.31
C TYR A 102 15.53 -6.59 2.85
N GLY A 103 15.20 -7.82 2.43
CA GLY A 103 13.99 -8.55 2.83
C GLY A 103 12.74 -8.24 2.01
N MET A 104 12.82 -7.44 0.94
CA MET A 104 11.69 -7.11 0.08
C MET A 104 11.21 -8.27 -0.80
N ALA A 105 12.08 -9.23 -1.12
CA ALA A 105 11.73 -10.41 -1.92
C ALA A 105 10.52 -11.22 -1.39
N ARG A 106 10.16 -11.05 -0.11
CA ARG A 106 9.05 -11.76 0.57
C ARG A 106 7.89 -10.84 0.97
N LYS A 107 7.91 -9.57 0.55
CA LYS A 107 6.90 -8.56 0.92
C LYS A 107 6.24 -8.01 -0.34
N ASN A 108 5.06 -7.41 -0.22
CA ASN A 108 4.47 -6.66 -1.32
C ASN A 108 5.04 -5.23 -1.38
N GLY A 109 5.09 -4.61 -0.20
CA GLY A 109 5.54 -3.25 0.01
C GLY A 109 6.17 -3.11 1.39
N ARG A 110 6.87 -1.99 1.60
CA ARG A 110 7.35 -1.51 2.88
C ARG A 110 7.40 0.00 2.85
N THR A 111 7.07 0.64 3.97
CA THR A 111 7.27 2.07 4.15
C THR A 111 8.45 2.34 5.09
N ASN A 112 9.45 3.06 4.60
CA ASN A 112 10.50 3.65 5.42
C ASN A 112 10.13 5.10 5.74
N LYS A 113 10.32 5.49 7.00
CA LYS A 113 9.82 6.77 7.55
C LYS A 113 10.99 7.60 8.07
N ARG A 114 10.81 8.91 8.03
CA ARG A 114 11.71 9.88 8.65
C ARG A 114 10.87 10.89 9.45
N SER A 115 11.25 11.11 10.71
CA SER A 115 10.68 12.19 11.52
C SER A 115 10.82 13.54 10.82
N PHE A 116 9.84 14.41 11.01
CA PHE A 116 9.83 15.74 10.41
C PHE A 116 9.26 16.76 11.41
N GLN A 117 9.58 18.03 11.20
CA GLN A 117 9.07 19.14 12.00
C GLN A 117 8.18 20.03 11.14
N GLY A 118 7.06 20.51 11.68
CA GLY A 118 6.13 21.39 10.98
C GLY A 118 5.31 20.65 9.93
N SER A 119 5.19 21.22 8.72
CA SER A 119 4.39 20.62 7.65
C SER A 119 5.10 19.41 7.03
N MET A 120 4.36 18.32 6.85
CA MET A 120 4.86 17.13 6.17
C MET A 120 5.19 17.45 4.71
N GLU A 121 6.40 17.11 4.30
CA GLU A 121 6.80 17.00 2.90
C GLU A 121 6.98 15.50 2.58
N PRO A 122 6.01 14.86 1.92
CA PRO A 122 5.99 13.41 1.79
C PRO A 122 7.21 12.79 1.09
N LYS A 123 7.85 13.47 0.13
CA LYS A 123 9.02 12.93 -0.58
C LYS A 123 10.22 12.72 0.34
N THR A 124 10.41 13.63 1.29
CA THR A 124 11.51 13.58 2.27
C THR A 124 11.13 12.85 3.55
N ALA A 125 9.84 12.80 3.88
CA ALA A 125 9.34 12.14 5.09
C ALA A 125 9.19 10.62 4.91
N ALA A 126 8.96 10.12 3.69
CA ALA A 126 8.74 8.69 3.48
C ALA A 126 9.26 8.17 2.13
N VAL A 127 9.68 6.91 2.15
CA VAL A 127 9.98 6.11 0.97
C VAL A 127 9.14 4.85 1.01
N ILE A 128 8.36 4.62 -0.05
CA ILE A 128 7.59 3.39 -0.25
C ILE A 128 8.41 2.48 -1.14
N GLU A 129 8.78 1.33 -0.63
CA GLU A 129 9.49 0.31 -1.37
C GLU A 129 8.51 -0.77 -1.82
N LEU A 130 8.59 -1.16 -3.09
CA LEU A 130 7.75 -2.18 -3.71
C LEU A 130 8.62 -3.35 -4.17
N ASN A 131 8.04 -4.54 -4.09
CA ASN A 131 8.70 -5.76 -4.54
C ASN A 131 8.92 -5.76 -6.06
N ALA A 132 10.17 -5.97 -6.49
CA ALA A 132 10.55 -5.93 -7.90
C ALA A 132 9.93 -7.08 -8.69
N THR A 133 9.86 -8.27 -8.10
CA THR A 133 9.19 -9.42 -8.71
C THR A 133 7.72 -9.13 -9.03
N LEU A 134 6.98 -8.47 -8.13
CA LEU A 134 5.59 -8.07 -8.34
C LEU A 134 5.46 -7.06 -9.49
N MET A 135 6.35 -6.07 -9.54
CA MET A 135 6.36 -5.05 -10.61
C MET A 135 6.69 -5.67 -11.97
N ASN A 136 7.69 -6.56 -12.04
CA ASN A 136 8.04 -7.30 -13.25
C ASN A 136 6.83 -8.09 -13.79
N ARG A 137 6.13 -8.83 -12.93
CA ARG A 137 4.92 -9.59 -13.32
C ARG A 137 3.81 -8.69 -13.88
N LEU A 138 3.60 -7.51 -13.28
CA LEU A 138 2.61 -6.55 -13.78
C LEU A 138 2.97 -6.04 -15.18
N VAL A 139 4.24 -5.71 -15.40
CA VAL A 139 4.75 -5.27 -16.71
C VAL A 139 4.56 -6.38 -17.75
N ASP A 140 4.96 -7.61 -17.42
CA ASP A 140 4.80 -8.76 -18.31
C ASP A 140 3.34 -9.00 -18.68
N ALA A 141 2.44 -8.97 -17.69
CA ALA A 141 1.01 -9.14 -17.92
C ALA A 141 0.43 -8.06 -18.85
N TYR A 142 0.93 -6.81 -18.75
CA TYR A 142 0.54 -5.75 -19.67
C TYR A 142 1.07 -5.95 -21.09
N CYS A 143 2.35 -6.30 -21.24
CA CYS A 143 2.96 -6.57 -22.54
C CYS A 143 2.21 -7.69 -23.26
N ILE A 144 1.86 -8.77 -22.55
CA ILE A 144 1.06 -9.87 -23.08
C ILE A 144 -0.34 -9.39 -23.48
N LEU A 145 -1.01 -8.60 -22.63
CA LEU A 145 -2.33 -8.03 -22.94
C LEU A 145 -2.29 -7.15 -24.20
N LYS A 146 -1.21 -6.40 -24.42
CA LYS A 146 -1.03 -5.56 -25.61
C LYS A 146 -0.77 -6.37 -26.88
N ALA A 147 -0.03 -7.47 -26.76
CA ALA A 147 0.26 -8.36 -27.87
C ALA A 147 -0.97 -9.20 -28.27
N ALA A 148 -1.77 -9.62 -27.29
CA ALA A 148 -2.96 -10.43 -27.51
C ALA A 148 -4.05 -10.06 -26.49
N ASP A 149 -5.10 -9.38 -26.96
CA ASP A 149 -6.26 -9.09 -26.14
C ASP A 149 -7.11 -10.35 -25.97
N SER A 150 -7.03 -10.93 -24.78
CA SER A 150 -7.87 -12.07 -24.38
C SER A 150 -8.42 -11.83 -22.98
N GLU A 151 -9.54 -12.48 -22.66
CA GLU A 151 -10.13 -12.39 -21.32
C GLU A 151 -9.16 -12.86 -20.24
N THR A 152 -8.38 -13.91 -20.51
CA THR A 152 -7.35 -14.43 -19.60
C THR A 152 -6.25 -13.40 -19.34
N ASN A 153 -5.70 -12.78 -20.40
CA ASN A 153 -4.64 -11.77 -20.27
C ASN A 153 -5.15 -10.52 -19.55
N THR A 154 -6.35 -10.09 -19.90
CA THR A 154 -7.05 -9.00 -19.24
C THR A 154 -7.24 -9.27 -17.75
N ARG A 155 -7.69 -10.48 -17.38
CA ARG A 155 -7.85 -10.90 -15.99
C ARG A 155 -6.53 -10.90 -15.23
N ARG A 156 -5.45 -11.41 -15.84
CA ARG A 156 -4.11 -11.43 -15.23
C ARG A 156 -3.64 -10.03 -14.86
N PHE A 157 -3.66 -9.13 -15.84
CA PHE A 157 -3.27 -7.74 -15.63
C PHE A 157 -4.12 -7.07 -14.54
N ARG A 158 -5.44 -7.27 -14.57
CA ARG A 158 -6.36 -6.69 -13.57
C ARG A 158 -6.09 -7.16 -12.15
N ASN A 159 -5.82 -8.45 -11.95
CA ASN A 159 -5.52 -8.99 -10.61
C ASN A 159 -4.21 -8.41 -10.06
N LEU A 160 -3.15 -8.37 -10.87
CA LEU A 160 -1.86 -7.78 -10.49
C LEU A 160 -1.99 -6.28 -10.21
N HIS A 161 -2.71 -5.55 -11.05
CA HIS A 161 -2.95 -4.12 -10.87
C HIS A 161 -3.76 -3.83 -9.60
N PHE A 162 -4.77 -4.67 -9.29
CA PHE A 162 -5.51 -4.59 -8.04
C PHE A 162 -4.60 -4.82 -6.83
N ARG A 163 -3.71 -5.83 -6.86
CA ARG A 163 -2.72 -6.08 -5.80
C ARG A 163 -1.90 -4.84 -5.50
N LEU A 164 -1.33 -4.27 -6.56
CA LEU A 164 -0.43 -3.14 -6.45
C LEU A 164 -1.18 -1.92 -5.92
N SER A 165 -2.41 -1.70 -6.39
CA SER A 165 -3.25 -0.60 -5.95
C SER A 165 -3.53 -0.67 -4.45
N VAL A 166 -3.92 -1.85 -3.94
CA VAL A 166 -4.15 -2.08 -2.50
C VAL A 166 -2.86 -2.00 -1.70
N THR A 167 -1.77 -2.59 -2.19
CA THR A 167 -0.46 -2.54 -1.54
C THR A 167 -0.01 -1.09 -1.35
N MET A 168 -0.07 -0.28 -2.39
CA MET A 168 0.32 1.12 -2.30
C MET A 168 -0.63 1.93 -1.39
N ALA A 169 -1.94 1.67 -1.42
CA ALA A 169 -2.88 2.31 -0.49
C ALA A 169 -2.57 1.92 0.96
N HIS A 170 -2.25 0.65 1.20
CA HIS A 170 -1.80 0.12 2.49
C HIS A 170 -0.54 0.85 2.98
N GLU A 171 0.49 0.95 2.15
CA GLU A 171 1.73 1.65 2.51
C GLU A 171 1.48 3.14 2.79
N LEU A 172 0.62 3.79 2.00
CA LEU A 172 0.20 5.16 2.27
C LEU A 172 -0.56 5.30 3.60
N VAL A 173 -1.17 4.25 4.16
CA VAL A 173 -1.75 4.34 5.52
C VAL A 173 -0.63 4.34 6.57
N HIS A 174 0.50 3.65 6.35
CA HIS A 174 1.68 3.80 7.21
C HIS A 174 2.26 5.21 7.13
N VAL A 175 2.24 5.83 5.96
CA VAL A 175 2.61 7.25 5.78
C VAL A 175 1.61 8.17 6.49
N TYR A 176 0.31 7.81 6.52
CA TYR A 176 -0.68 8.55 7.30
C TYR A 176 -0.42 8.48 8.81
N ASN A 177 -0.02 7.30 9.31
CA ASN A 177 0.40 7.16 10.71
C ASN A 177 1.57 8.10 11.05
N LEU A 178 2.55 8.21 10.14
CA LEU A 178 3.67 9.16 10.27
C LEU A 178 3.15 10.61 10.26
N TYR A 179 2.22 10.96 9.36
CA TYR A 179 1.60 12.29 9.31
C TYR A 179 0.89 12.69 10.61
N LEU A 180 0.29 11.73 11.31
CA LEU A 180 -0.40 11.97 12.58
C LEU A 180 0.57 12.16 13.75
N GLN A 181 1.68 11.45 13.76
CA GLN A 181 2.58 11.36 14.92
C GLN A 181 3.88 12.14 14.77
N TYR A 182 4.21 12.63 13.57
CA TYR A 182 5.41 13.41 13.22
C TYR A 182 6.76 12.70 13.45
N SER A 183 6.74 11.50 14.02
CA SER A 183 7.92 10.72 14.39
C SER A 183 7.99 9.40 13.64
N SER A 184 9.19 9.00 13.21
CA SER A 184 9.48 7.68 12.65
C SER A 184 9.51 6.58 13.70
N ASP A 185 9.80 6.94 14.95
CA ASP A 185 9.98 6.00 16.06
C ASP A 185 8.63 5.59 16.65
N GLU A 186 7.59 6.38 16.37
CA GLU A 186 6.24 6.09 16.77
C GLU A 186 5.59 5.10 15.80
N HIS A 187 5.56 3.85 16.25
CA HIS A 187 4.91 2.77 15.52
C HIS A 187 3.38 2.90 15.57
N THR A 188 2.71 2.14 14.71
CA THR A 188 1.27 1.97 14.87
C THR A 188 1.02 1.25 16.19
N PRO A 189 0.13 1.74 17.08
CA PRO A 189 -0.18 1.04 18.33
C PRO A 189 -0.62 -0.40 18.07
N PRO A 190 -0.22 -1.39 18.89
CA PRO A 190 -0.50 -2.82 18.66
C PRO A 190 -1.99 -3.16 18.60
N GLN A 191 -2.85 -2.37 19.25
CA GLN A 191 -4.32 -2.50 19.20
C GLN A 191 -4.93 -2.04 17.86
N ILE A 192 -4.12 -1.42 17.01
CA ILE A 192 -4.48 -0.98 15.66
C ILE A 192 -3.81 -1.91 14.66
N THR A 193 -4.30 -3.15 14.64
CA THR A 193 -3.88 -4.16 13.67
C THR A 193 -5.04 -5.06 13.26
N TYR A 194 -4.81 -5.91 12.26
CA TYR A 194 -5.73 -6.97 11.83
C TYR A 194 -4.97 -8.20 11.32
N GLY A 195 -5.52 -9.40 11.55
CA GLY A 195 -5.00 -10.67 11.00
C GLY A 195 -3.85 -11.30 11.80
N GLY A 196 -3.56 -10.78 13.00
CA GLY A 196 -2.38 -11.17 13.79
C GLY A 196 -1.07 -10.76 13.15
N TYR A 197 -1.09 -9.74 12.28
CA TYR A 197 0.10 -9.09 11.76
C TYR A 197 0.50 -7.96 12.72
N GLY A 198 1.80 -7.75 12.93
CA GLY A 198 2.29 -6.98 14.08
C GLY A 198 2.73 -7.88 15.23
N ASP A 199 3.21 -7.26 16.30
CA ASP A 199 3.66 -7.95 17.51
C ASP A 199 3.04 -7.31 18.75
N SER A 200 3.50 -7.72 19.95
CA SER A 200 3.00 -7.18 21.21
C SER A 200 3.26 -5.67 21.39
N VAL A 201 4.11 -5.09 20.55
CA VAL A 201 4.62 -3.71 20.63
C VAL A 201 4.22 -2.88 19.42
N VAL A 202 4.06 -3.49 18.24
CA VAL A 202 3.84 -2.82 16.96
C VAL A 202 2.62 -3.37 16.23
N GLY A 203 1.66 -2.49 15.94
CA GLY A 203 0.50 -2.76 15.12
C GLY A 203 0.75 -2.61 13.61
N GLU A 204 -0.30 -2.74 12.82
CA GLU A 204 -0.22 -2.75 11.36
C GLU A 204 -1.37 -1.92 10.77
N SER A 205 -1.07 -0.64 10.51
CA SER A 205 -2.08 0.33 10.10
C SER A 205 -2.67 0.03 8.72
N GLY A 206 -1.88 -0.53 7.81
CA GLY A 206 -2.34 -0.89 6.48
C GLY A 206 -3.36 -2.04 6.54
N ARG A 207 -3.12 -3.07 7.34
CA ARG A 207 -4.07 -4.17 7.59
C ARG A 207 -5.31 -3.71 8.32
N TYR A 208 -5.18 -2.81 9.29
CA TYR A 208 -6.35 -2.21 9.94
C TYR A 208 -7.24 -1.48 8.92
N TRP A 209 -6.63 -0.70 8.04
CA TRP A 209 -7.35 -0.02 6.95
C TRP A 209 -7.99 -1.02 5.98
N GLU A 210 -7.24 -2.01 5.51
CA GLU A 210 -7.76 -3.07 4.62
C GLU A 210 -9.00 -3.71 5.24
N TYR A 211 -8.96 -4.09 6.52
CA TYR A 211 -10.11 -4.67 7.20
C TYR A 211 -11.32 -3.73 7.23
N LYS A 212 -11.11 -2.46 7.57
CA LYS A 212 -12.22 -1.49 7.66
C LYS A 212 -12.86 -1.22 6.30
N VAL A 213 -12.06 -1.21 5.24
CA VAL A 213 -12.52 -0.93 3.87
C VAL A 213 -13.04 -2.18 3.16
N LEU A 214 -12.36 -3.31 3.30
CA LEU A 214 -12.55 -4.53 2.53
C LEU A 214 -13.14 -5.68 3.36
N GLY A 215 -13.42 -5.50 4.65
CA GLY A 215 -13.97 -6.55 5.53
C GLY A 215 -13.00 -7.70 5.85
N GLY A 216 -11.75 -7.61 5.41
CA GLY A 216 -10.69 -8.58 5.59
C GLY A 216 -9.37 -8.01 5.05
N PHE A 217 -8.36 -8.85 4.87
CA PHE A 217 -7.11 -8.43 4.21
C PHE A 217 -6.93 -9.14 2.88
N VAL A 218 -6.28 -8.47 1.93
CA VAL A 218 -5.96 -9.04 0.61
C VAL A 218 -4.82 -10.04 0.75
N ASP A 219 -5.11 -11.28 0.38
CA ASP A 219 -4.15 -12.36 0.17
C ASP A 219 -4.17 -12.72 -1.31
N MET A 220 -3.01 -12.64 -1.95
CA MET A 220 -2.87 -12.95 -3.37
C MET A 220 -1.84 -14.05 -3.56
N ARG A 221 -2.25 -15.09 -4.25
CA ARG A 221 -1.51 -16.33 -4.47
C ARG A 221 -1.38 -16.63 -5.96
N GLN A 222 -0.56 -17.60 -6.31
CA GLN A 222 -0.44 -18.11 -7.66
C GLN A 222 -1.21 -19.43 -7.78
N SER A 223 -2.07 -19.54 -8.78
CA SER A 223 -2.75 -20.79 -9.11
C SER A 223 -1.87 -21.75 -9.90
N PRO A 224 -2.26 -23.05 -9.98
CA PRO A 224 -1.46 -24.07 -10.65
C PRO A 224 -1.16 -23.76 -12.13
N ASP A 225 -2.04 -23.00 -12.78
CA ASP A 225 -1.89 -22.47 -14.15
C ASP A 225 -0.99 -21.22 -14.23
N GLY A 226 -0.33 -20.85 -13.13
CA GLY A 226 0.57 -19.69 -13.05
C GLY A 226 -0.14 -18.35 -12.88
N MET A 227 -1.48 -18.31 -12.79
CA MET A 227 -2.25 -17.08 -12.71
C MET A 227 -2.32 -16.50 -11.30
N GLU A 228 -2.33 -15.18 -11.17
CA GLU A 228 -2.56 -14.52 -9.90
C GLU A 228 -4.03 -14.63 -9.48
N VAL A 229 -4.27 -15.14 -8.28
CA VAL A 229 -5.59 -15.26 -7.67
C VAL A 229 -5.67 -14.41 -6.41
N VAL A 230 -6.75 -13.64 -6.29
CA VAL A 230 -6.97 -12.71 -5.18
C VAL A 230 -8.01 -13.30 -4.24
N ALA A 231 -7.80 -13.15 -2.94
CA ALA A 231 -8.83 -13.40 -1.96
C ALA A 231 -8.82 -12.36 -0.84
N LEU A 232 -9.98 -12.20 -0.21
CA LEU A 232 -10.10 -11.51 1.06
C LEU A 232 -10.09 -12.56 2.16
N ARG A 233 -9.28 -12.36 3.20
CA ARG A 233 -9.17 -13.28 4.34
C ARG A 233 -9.66 -12.62 5.61
N ASP A 234 -10.38 -13.39 6.41
CA ASP A 234 -10.81 -12.95 7.73
C ASP A 234 -9.73 -13.13 8.81
N ASN A 235 -10.00 -12.51 9.96
CA ASN A 235 -9.11 -12.49 11.12
C ASN A 235 -8.91 -13.87 11.74
N HIS A 236 -9.94 -14.71 11.71
CA HIS A 236 -9.90 -16.06 12.28
C HIS A 236 -9.12 -17.03 11.41
N ARG A 237 -8.70 -16.62 10.19
CA ARG A 237 -8.04 -17.48 9.20
C ARG A 237 -8.91 -18.70 8.91
N GLU A 238 -10.21 -18.58 9.05
CA GLU A 238 -11.15 -19.67 8.78
C GLU A 238 -11.74 -19.48 7.40
N LYS A 239 -12.04 -18.23 7.01
CA LYS A 239 -12.75 -17.92 5.77
C LYS A 239 -11.88 -17.12 4.83
N CYS A 240 -11.96 -17.51 3.56
CA CYS A 240 -11.29 -16.88 2.46
C CYS A 240 -12.28 -16.70 1.30
N TRP A 241 -12.50 -15.47 0.88
CA TRP A 241 -13.37 -15.14 -0.26
C TRP A 241 -12.50 -14.90 -1.47
N ARG A 242 -12.32 -15.93 -2.30
CA ARG A 242 -11.60 -15.81 -3.58
C ARG A 242 -12.41 -14.96 -4.54
N ILE A 243 -11.81 -13.91 -5.08
CA ILE A 243 -12.40 -13.06 -6.10
C ILE A 243 -12.32 -13.78 -7.46
N LYS A 244 -13.47 -13.95 -8.12
CA LYS A 244 -13.68 -14.53 -9.44
C LYS A 244 -14.22 -13.47 -10.40
N THR A 245 -13.86 -13.60 -11.67
CA THR A 245 -14.33 -12.72 -12.75
C THR A 245 -15.79 -13.02 -13.11
N VAL A 246 -16.17 -14.30 -13.16
CA VAL A 246 -17.55 -14.78 -13.31
C VAL A 246 -17.66 -16.16 -12.64
N HIS A 247 -18.71 -16.38 -11.84
CA HIS A 247 -19.15 -17.70 -11.40
C HIS A 247 -20.40 -18.09 -12.19
N PRO A 248 -20.69 -19.38 -12.43
CA PRO A 248 -21.91 -19.87 -13.09
C PRO A 248 -23.26 -19.41 -12.50
N LYS A 249 -23.25 -18.58 -11.43
CA LYS A 249 -24.42 -18.05 -10.74
C LYS A 249 -24.33 -16.53 -10.54
N ASN A 250 -23.61 -15.80 -11.39
CA ASN A 250 -23.33 -14.36 -11.25
C ASN A 250 -22.70 -13.97 -9.90
N ARG A 251 -21.91 -14.88 -9.30
CA ARG A 251 -21.14 -14.60 -8.09
C ARG A 251 -19.72 -14.20 -8.48
N PHE A 252 -19.20 -13.13 -7.89
CA PHE A 252 -17.82 -12.72 -8.08
C PHE A 252 -16.89 -13.25 -6.99
N THR A 253 -17.42 -14.07 -6.07
CA THR A 253 -16.63 -14.72 -5.03
C THR A 253 -16.94 -16.19 -4.86
N GLU A 254 -15.94 -16.92 -4.40
CA GLU A 254 -16.01 -18.29 -3.90
C GLU A 254 -15.52 -18.30 -2.46
N LEU A 255 -16.36 -18.76 -1.54
CA LEU A 255 -15.96 -19.00 -0.16
C LEU A 255 -15.17 -20.32 -0.10
N THR A 256 -13.99 -20.28 0.48
CA THR A 256 -13.13 -21.43 0.75
C THR A 256 -12.51 -21.29 2.14
N SER A 257 -12.00 -22.38 2.71
CA SER A 257 -11.28 -22.29 3.98
C SER A 257 -9.89 -21.66 3.75
N ALA A 258 -9.31 -21.02 4.77
CA ALA A 258 -7.96 -20.48 4.59
C ALA A 258 -6.88 -21.57 4.46
N ILE A 259 -7.13 -22.78 4.98
CA ILE A 259 -6.26 -23.95 4.81
C ILE A 259 -6.32 -24.42 3.36
N ASP A 260 -7.52 -24.60 2.80
CA ASP A 260 -7.68 -24.99 1.40
C ASP A 260 -7.09 -23.95 0.46
N TRP A 261 -7.29 -22.65 0.75
CA TRP A 261 -6.65 -21.56 0.04
C TRP A 261 -5.12 -21.71 0.04
N LYS A 262 -4.53 -22.03 1.20
CA LYS A 262 -3.08 -22.21 1.33
C LYS A 262 -2.55 -23.43 0.59
N ASN A 263 -3.27 -24.55 0.67
CA ASN A 263 -2.86 -25.82 0.08
C ASN A 263 -3.03 -25.80 -1.45
N LYS A 264 -4.07 -25.13 -1.94
CA LYS A 264 -4.40 -25.09 -3.37
C LYS A 264 -3.58 -24.07 -4.16
N PHE A 265 -3.20 -22.96 -3.54
CA PHE A 265 -2.54 -21.86 -4.22
C PHE A 265 -1.16 -21.59 -3.62
N LYS A 266 -0.15 -21.59 -4.47
CA LYS A 266 1.24 -21.32 -4.06
C LYS A 266 1.38 -19.86 -3.66
N ASP A 267 2.22 -19.58 -2.68
CA ASP A 267 2.57 -18.19 -2.39
C ASP A 267 3.19 -17.56 -3.64
N VAL A 268 2.85 -16.30 -3.92
CA VAL A 268 3.40 -15.56 -5.07
C VAL A 268 4.89 -15.32 -4.88
N PHE A 269 5.33 -15.23 -3.62
CA PHE A 269 6.73 -15.17 -3.23
C PHE A 269 7.15 -16.56 -2.76
N PRO A 270 7.63 -17.45 -3.66
CA PRO A 270 8.26 -18.68 -3.20
C PRO A 270 9.43 -18.34 -2.26
N ALA A 271 9.80 -19.28 -1.38
CA ALA A 271 11.08 -19.19 -0.71
C ALA A 271 12.15 -19.03 -1.80
N VAL A 272 12.84 -17.89 -1.82
CA VAL A 272 13.85 -17.57 -2.84
C VAL A 272 14.85 -18.72 -2.88
N ALA A 273 14.96 -19.40 -4.03
CA ALA A 273 16.12 -20.26 -4.27
C ALA A 273 17.35 -19.36 -4.22
N ALA A 274 18.43 -19.81 -3.57
CA ALA A 274 19.58 -18.97 -3.23
C ALA A 274 20.25 -18.25 -4.42
N ASP A 275 19.94 -18.66 -5.65
CA ASP A 275 20.70 -18.29 -6.85
C ASP A 275 19.89 -17.56 -7.94
N GLN A 276 18.73 -16.98 -7.64
CA GLN A 276 18.04 -16.13 -8.64
C GLN A 276 18.62 -14.71 -8.66
N GLU A 277 19.36 -14.38 -9.73
CA GLU A 277 19.77 -13.02 -10.04
C GLU A 277 18.56 -12.08 -10.07
N THR A 278 18.65 -11.00 -9.29
CA THR A 278 17.67 -9.92 -9.26
C THR A 278 17.67 -9.18 -10.60
N LYS A 279 16.65 -9.42 -11.42
CA LYS A 279 16.44 -8.64 -12.66
C LYS A 279 15.98 -7.23 -12.31
N GLN A 280 16.86 -6.25 -12.53
CA GLN A 280 16.50 -4.83 -12.46
C GLN A 280 15.48 -4.48 -13.56
N LEU A 281 14.46 -3.71 -13.21
CA LEU A 281 13.51 -3.14 -14.18
C LEU A 281 14.26 -2.26 -15.19
N LEU A 282 13.96 -2.36 -16.48
CA LEU A 282 14.48 -1.51 -17.55
C LEU A 282 13.88 -0.09 -17.50
N LEU A 283 14.61 0.91 -18.01
CA LEU A 283 14.21 2.33 -17.84
C LEU A 283 12.89 2.61 -18.57
N ALA A 284 12.71 1.97 -19.72
CA ALA A 284 11.46 1.99 -20.46
C ALA A 284 10.27 1.44 -19.66
N GLN A 285 10.47 0.37 -18.86
CA GLN A 285 9.40 -0.20 -18.02
C GLN A 285 9.00 0.77 -16.91
N ILE A 286 9.96 1.51 -16.37
CA ILE A 286 9.76 2.52 -15.33
C ILE A 286 9.04 3.76 -15.83
N VAL A 287 9.53 4.34 -16.94
CA VAL A 287 8.88 5.47 -17.62
C VAL A 287 7.45 5.11 -18.03
N TRP A 288 7.21 3.84 -18.35
CA TRP A 288 5.88 3.34 -18.66
C TRP A 288 4.97 3.22 -17.41
N LEU A 289 5.47 2.65 -16.31
CA LEU A 289 4.72 2.52 -15.04
C LEU A 289 4.31 3.86 -14.44
N THR A 290 5.09 4.91 -14.69
CA THR A 290 4.80 6.29 -14.24
C THR A 290 4.16 7.15 -15.34
N GLY A 291 4.01 6.60 -16.54
CA GLY A 291 3.61 7.31 -17.74
C GLY A 291 2.10 7.52 -17.86
N PRO A 292 1.64 8.66 -18.43
CA PRO A 292 0.22 9.00 -18.52
C PRO A 292 -0.63 8.05 -19.40
N LYS A 293 -0.01 7.14 -20.16
CA LYS A 293 -0.71 6.18 -21.05
C LYS A 293 -1.28 4.97 -20.30
N ILE A 294 -0.68 4.53 -19.19
CA ILE A 294 -1.25 3.45 -18.36
C ILE A 294 -2.56 3.90 -17.70
N MET A 295 -2.70 5.20 -17.49
CA MET A 295 -3.90 5.85 -16.93
C MET A 295 -5.10 5.82 -17.87
N LYS A 296 -4.90 5.49 -19.16
CA LYS A 296 -5.94 5.47 -20.20
C LYS A 296 -6.51 4.07 -20.48
N THR A 297 -6.01 3.01 -19.84
CA THR A 297 -6.60 1.66 -20.00
C THR A 297 -7.93 1.53 -19.25
N LEU A 298 -8.84 0.68 -19.78
CA LEU A 298 -10.22 0.48 -19.32
C LEU A 298 -10.37 0.56 -17.79
N MET A 299 -11.01 1.64 -17.36
CA MET A 299 -11.20 2.01 -15.98
C MET A 299 -12.23 1.10 -15.31
N TYR A 300 -11.89 0.55 -14.14
CA TYR A 300 -12.90 0.12 -13.19
C TYR A 300 -13.25 1.27 -12.27
N ASN A 301 -14.54 1.58 -12.15
CA ASN A 301 -15.10 2.34 -11.03
C ASN A 301 -15.50 1.34 -9.94
N MET A 302 -14.53 0.72 -9.26
CA MET A 302 -14.84 0.02 -8.01
C MET A 302 -14.74 1.05 -6.89
N SER A 303 -15.88 1.48 -6.35
CA SER A 303 -15.84 2.29 -5.13
C SER A 303 -15.43 1.38 -3.96
N GLY A 304 -14.70 1.90 -2.96
CA GLY A 304 -14.43 1.10 -1.77
C GLY A 304 -15.70 0.71 -0.99
N GLN A 305 -16.85 1.34 -1.29
CA GLN A 305 -18.15 0.92 -0.75
C GLN A 305 -18.69 -0.34 -1.45
N ASP A 306 -18.39 -0.54 -2.73
CA ASP A 306 -18.69 -1.78 -3.46
C ASP A 306 -17.82 -2.93 -2.92
N LEU A 307 -16.53 -2.68 -2.68
CA LEU A 307 -15.63 -3.68 -2.08
C LEU A 307 -16.06 -4.08 -0.66
N ARG A 308 -16.50 -3.10 0.16
CA ARG A 308 -17.02 -3.36 1.51
C ARG A 308 -18.35 -4.11 1.51
N GLY A 309 -19.31 -3.66 0.69
CA GLY A 309 -20.61 -4.31 0.53
C GLY A 309 -20.45 -5.74 0.03
N PHE A 310 -19.49 -5.95 -0.86
CA PHE A 310 -19.13 -7.26 -1.38
C PHE A 310 -18.53 -8.19 -0.32
N ALA A 311 -17.60 -7.70 0.49
CA ALA A 311 -16.99 -8.48 1.56
C ALA A 311 -17.96 -8.83 2.71
N LEU A 312 -18.85 -7.90 3.05
CA LEU A 312 -19.86 -8.10 4.10
C LEU A 312 -21.09 -8.89 3.60
N ARG A 313 -21.39 -8.84 2.30
CA ARG A 313 -22.54 -9.53 1.66
C ARG A 313 -22.13 -10.06 0.28
N PRO A 314 -21.83 -11.37 0.13
CA PRO A 314 -21.37 -11.99 -1.12
C PRO A 314 -22.32 -11.93 -2.33
N ARG A 315 -23.51 -11.32 -2.16
CA ARG A 315 -24.53 -11.13 -3.21
C ARG A 315 -24.50 -9.72 -3.81
N THR A 316 -23.62 -8.84 -3.35
CA THR A 316 -23.47 -7.49 -3.91
C THR A 316 -22.90 -7.60 -5.32
N VAL A 317 -23.68 -7.17 -6.32
CA VAL A 317 -23.27 -7.16 -7.72
C VAL A 317 -22.22 -6.05 -7.90
N LEU A 318 -21.03 -6.41 -8.34
CA LEU A 318 -20.01 -5.45 -8.76
C LEU A 318 -20.50 -4.80 -10.05
N ARG A 319 -20.78 -3.49 -10.02
CA ARG A 319 -21.20 -2.77 -11.22
C ARG A 319 -20.00 -2.65 -12.15
N GLN A 320 -20.12 -3.20 -13.36
CA GLN A 320 -19.19 -2.88 -14.43
C GLN A 320 -19.40 -1.41 -14.80
N ALA A 321 -18.31 -0.64 -14.94
CA ALA A 321 -18.43 0.73 -15.45
C ALA A 321 -19.00 0.64 -16.87
N HIS A 322 -20.19 1.20 -17.08
CA HIS A 322 -20.66 1.46 -18.43
C HIS A 322 -19.65 2.43 -19.07
N LYS A 323 -19.24 2.13 -20.32
CA LYS A 323 -18.53 3.11 -21.13
C LYS A 323 -19.47 4.33 -21.25
N SER A 324 -19.07 5.45 -20.65
CA SER A 324 -19.63 6.76 -20.96
C SER A 324 -19.15 7.21 -22.32
#